data_AF-A0A8J3K1D4-F1
#
_entry.id   AF-A0A8J3K1D4-F1
#
_cell.length_a   1.000
_cell.length_b   1.000
_cell.length_c   1.000
_cell.angle_alpha   90.00
_cell.angle_beta   90.00
_cell.angle_gamma   90.00
#
_symmetry.space_group_name_H-M   'P 1'
#
loop_
_entity.id
_entity.type
_entity.pdbx_description
1 polymer ?
#
loop_
_entity_poly.entity_id
_entity_poly.type
_entity_poly.pdbx_seq_one_letter_code
_entity_poly.pdbx_strand_id
1 'polypeptide(L)'
;MPRAGRRRVPWRHTAEAAALGVPFDQAHQKINITNELPKLSFVRGQHDFAVFLEGTWRLLSGFEHGLGWAALRGADRGAETEIPGGKGIFLSINDEEFVNAATVTYALLTTACRLLRTRHLEPER
;
A
#
# COMPACT_ATOMS: atom_id res chain seq x y z
N MET A 1 18.01 16.81 -30.12
CA MET A 1 17.03 16.42 -29.09
C MET A 1 17.75 16.18 -27.77
N PRO A 2 17.50 16.97 -26.70
CA PRO A 2 18.13 16.72 -25.41
C PRO A 2 17.43 15.56 -24.69
N ARG A 3 18.26 14.71 -24.07
CA ARG A 3 17.84 13.50 -23.32
C ARG A 3 17.00 13.87 -22.10
N ALA A 4 15.95 13.09 -21.85
CA ALA A 4 15.13 13.15 -20.65
C ALA A 4 16.00 13.24 -19.39
N GLY A 5 15.74 14.26 -18.57
CA GLY A 5 16.52 14.57 -17.39
C GLY A 5 16.54 13.42 -16.40
N ARG A 6 17.75 12.99 -16.01
CA ARG A 6 17.93 12.14 -14.83
C ARG A 6 17.38 12.90 -13.63
N ARG A 7 16.22 12.51 -13.11
CA ARG A 7 15.72 12.99 -11.81
C ARG A 7 16.84 12.73 -10.79
N ARG A 8 17.31 13.78 -10.12
CA ARG A 8 18.26 13.65 -9.02
C ARG A 8 17.62 12.76 -7.98
N VAL A 9 18.24 11.61 -7.74
CA VAL A 9 17.90 10.73 -6.63
C VAL A 9 18.19 11.50 -5.33
N PRO A 10 17.21 11.67 -4.43
CA PRO A 10 17.45 12.23 -3.11
C PRO A 10 18.52 11.41 -2.36
N TRP A 11 19.52 12.10 -1.80
CA TRP A 11 20.65 11.52 -1.05
C TRP A 11 20.26 10.54 0.07
N ARG A 12 19.04 10.67 0.60
CA ARG A 12 18.50 9.79 1.64
C ARG A 12 18.32 8.35 1.15
N HIS A 13 17.86 8.15 -0.08
CA HIS A 13 17.61 6.80 -0.59
C HIS A 13 18.90 6.02 -0.86
N THR A 14 19.99 6.71 -1.23
CA THR A 14 21.31 6.08 -1.36
C THR A 14 21.91 5.69 -0.01
N ALA A 15 21.67 6.50 1.03
CA ALA A 15 22.10 6.17 2.40
C ALA A 15 21.28 5.02 3.00
N GLU A 16 19.97 4.99 2.75
CA GLU A 16 19.09 3.89 3.14
C GLU A 16 19.49 2.59 2.44
N ALA A 17 19.69 2.59 1.12
CA ALA A 17 20.13 1.40 0.39
C ALA A 17 21.46 0.85 0.93
N ALA A 18 22.42 1.73 1.22
CA ALA A 18 23.69 1.35 1.83
C ALA A 18 23.52 0.75 3.24
N ALA A 19 22.66 1.34 4.08
CA ALA A 19 22.33 0.80 5.41
C ALA A 19 21.67 -0.59 5.34
N LEU A 20 20.93 -0.86 4.26
CA LEU A 20 20.26 -2.12 4.02
C LEU A 20 21.17 -3.17 3.35
N GLY A 21 22.41 -2.82 2.98
CA GLY A 21 23.32 -3.70 2.26
C GLY A 21 22.81 -4.08 0.86
N VAL A 22 21.91 -3.29 0.28
CA VAL A 22 21.28 -3.58 -1.01
C VAL A 22 21.79 -2.60 -2.06
N PRO A 23 22.17 -3.07 -3.26
CA PRO A 23 22.47 -2.19 -4.38
C PRO A 23 21.34 -1.20 -4.66
N PHE A 24 21.68 0.06 -4.93
CA PHE A 24 20.71 1.14 -5.06
C PHE A 24 19.69 0.94 -6.21
N ASP A 25 20.13 0.29 -7.27
CA ASP A 25 19.30 -0.17 -8.39
C ASP A 25 18.24 -1.20 -7.97
N GLN A 26 18.50 -1.99 -6.93
CA GLN A 26 17.50 -2.88 -6.32
C GLN A 26 16.57 -2.13 -5.35
N ALA A 27 17.05 -1.09 -4.67
CA ALA A 27 16.23 -0.25 -3.79
C ALA A 27 15.13 0.54 -4.55
N HIS A 28 15.28 0.70 -5.87
CA HIS A 28 14.29 1.31 -6.75
C HIS A 28 13.19 0.37 -7.24
N GLN A 29 13.25 -0.93 -6.90
CA GLN A 29 12.23 -1.86 -7.35
C GLN A 29 10.88 -1.50 -6.74
N LYS A 30 9.84 -1.52 -7.59
CA LYS A 30 8.46 -1.38 -7.11
C LYS A 30 8.18 -2.55 -6.18
N ILE A 31 7.90 -2.24 -4.92
CA ILE A 31 7.50 -3.24 -3.94
C ILE A 31 6.08 -3.70 -4.31
N ASN A 32 5.93 -4.99 -4.57
CA ASN A 32 4.61 -5.58 -4.67
C ASN A 32 4.17 -6.11 -3.31
N ILE A 33 3.30 -5.37 -2.62
CA ILE A 33 2.81 -5.71 -1.28
C ILE A 33 2.19 -7.11 -1.24
N THR A 34 1.55 -7.59 -2.32
CA THR A 34 0.98 -8.95 -2.38
C THR A 34 2.07 -10.03 -2.28
N ASN A 35 3.27 -9.74 -2.78
CA ASN A 35 4.41 -10.65 -2.71
C ASN A 35 5.16 -10.54 -1.38
N GLU A 36 5.11 -9.38 -0.73
CA GLU A 36 5.81 -9.13 0.53
C GLU A 36 5.02 -9.57 1.76
N LEU A 37 3.68 -9.46 1.73
CA LEU A 37 2.79 -9.83 2.83
C LEU A 37 3.06 -11.22 3.42
N PRO A 38 3.18 -12.29 2.61
CA PRO A 38 3.42 -13.65 3.12
C PRO A 38 4.78 -13.83 3.83
N LYS A 39 5.72 -12.90 3.63
CA LYS A 39 7.06 -12.95 4.25
C LYS A 39 7.06 -12.51 5.71
N LEU A 40 5.97 -11.87 6.16
CA LEU A 40 5.81 -11.44 7.55
C LEU A 40 5.44 -12.63 8.43
N SER A 41 6.17 -12.83 9.52
CA SER A 41 6.06 -14.02 10.38
C SER A 41 4.68 -14.20 11.00
N PHE A 42 3.99 -13.11 11.34
CA PHE A 42 2.63 -13.13 11.90
C PHE A 42 1.56 -13.44 10.85
N VAL A 43 1.84 -13.20 9.57
CA VAL A 43 0.94 -13.50 8.44
C VAL A 43 1.09 -14.95 7.98
N ARG A 44 2.31 -15.49 8.04
CA ARG A 44 2.66 -16.83 7.53
C ARG A 44 1.83 -17.97 8.10
N GLY A 45 1.30 -17.84 9.32
CA GLY A 45 0.46 -18.84 9.98
C GLY A 45 -1.04 -18.64 9.80
N GLN A 46 -1.48 -17.55 9.17
CA GLN A 46 -2.88 -17.13 9.10
C GLN A 46 -3.25 -16.75 7.66
N HIS A 47 -3.54 -17.75 6.84
CA HIS A 47 -3.80 -17.55 5.40
C HIS A 47 -4.95 -16.55 5.15
N ASP A 48 -6.07 -16.67 5.88
CA ASP A 48 -7.22 -15.78 5.71
C ASP A 48 -6.90 -14.34 6.10
N PHE A 49 -6.04 -14.17 7.10
CA PHE A 49 -5.56 -12.85 7.52
C PHE A 49 -4.66 -12.21 6.46
N ALA A 50 -3.84 -13.01 5.76
CA ALA A 50 -3.04 -12.53 4.63
C ALA A 50 -3.92 -11.97 3.51
N VAL A 51 -4.98 -12.69 3.14
CA VAL A 51 -5.95 -12.28 2.12
C VAL A 51 -6.69 -11.01 2.56
N PHE A 52 -7.06 -10.90 3.83
CA PHE A 52 -7.65 -9.69 4.40
C PHE A 52 -6.71 -8.49 4.26
N LEU A 53 -5.45 -8.62 4.68
CA LEU A 53 -4.45 -7.54 4.58
C LEU A 53 -4.20 -7.10 3.14
N GLU A 54 -4.14 -8.05 2.21
CA GLU A 54 -4.03 -7.75 0.78
C GLU A 54 -5.26 -6.99 0.27
N GLY A 55 -6.47 -7.44 0.64
CA GLY A 55 -7.71 -6.77 0.28
C GLY A 55 -7.77 -5.33 0.79
N THR A 56 -7.31 -5.11 2.03
CA THR A 56 -7.27 -3.78 2.66
C THR A 56 -6.23 -2.87 2.02
N TRP A 57 -5.05 -3.39 1.68
CA TRP A 57 -4.06 -2.65 0.88
C TRP A 57 -4.62 -2.25 -0.48
N ARG A 58 -5.25 -3.19 -1.20
CA ARG A 58 -5.88 -2.91 -2.49
C ARG A 58 -6.94 -1.83 -2.34
N LEU A 59 -7.79 -1.90 -1.32
CA LEU A 59 -8.86 -0.93 -1.07
C LEU A 59 -8.31 0.48 -0.87
N LEU A 60 -7.29 0.65 -0.01
CA LEU A 60 -6.62 1.94 0.18
C LEU A 60 -6.03 2.48 -1.13
N SER A 61 -5.31 1.63 -1.86
CA SER A 61 -4.75 1.99 -3.16
C SER A 61 -5.85 2.40 -4.14
N GLY A 62 -6.99 1.71 -4.13
CA GLY A 62 -8.14 2.04 -4.94
C GLY A 62 -8.75 3.40 -4.59
N PHE A 63 -8.82 3.76 -3.30
CA PHE A 63 -9.24 5.10 -2.88
C PHE A 63 -8.28 6.19 -3.36
N GLU A 64 -6.96 6.01 -3.17
CA GLU A 64 -5.94 6.99 -3.57
C GLU A 64 -5.91 7.24 -5.09
N HIS A 65 -6.29 6.24 -5.89
CA HIS A 65 -6.29 6.33 -7.36
C HIS A 65 -7.70 6.58 -7.94
N GLY A 66 -8.72 6.78 -7.12
CA GLY A 66 -10.09 7.04 -7.57
C GLY A 66 -10.70 5.88 -8.36
N LEU A 67 -10.37 4.64 -8.03
CA LEU A 67 -10.86 3.47 -8.75
C LEU A 67 -12.33 3.20 -8.38
N GLY A 68 -13.19 3.10 -9.40
CA GLY A 68 -14.64 2.93 -9.19
C GLY A 68 -15.03 1.70 -8.38
N TRP A 69 -14.28 0.60 -8.46
CA TRP A 69 -14.55 -0.60 -7.65
C TRP A 69 -14.29 -0.38 -6.15
N ALA A 70 -13.34 0.50 -5.80
CA ALA A 70 -13.05 0.84 -4.40
C ALA A 70 -14.14 1.74 -3.84
N ALA A 71 -14.61 2.70 -4.65
CA ALA A 71 -15.79 3.49 -4.34
C ALA A 71 -17.02 2.58 -4.16
N LEU A 72 -17.25 1.58 -5.01
CA LEU A 72 -18.39 0.68 -4.84
C LEU A 72 -18.34 -0.15 -3.54
N ARG A 73 -17.15 -0.40 -3.00
CA ARG A 73 -16.95 -1.22 -1.80
C ARG A 73 -16.99 -0.42 -0.50
N GLY A 74 -16.36 0.75 -0.46
CA GLY A 74 -16.18 1.53 0.76
C GLY A 74 -16.56 3.00 0.60
N ALA A 75 -17.59 3.27 -0.21
CA ALA A 75 -18.24 4.57 -0.28
C ALA A 75 -19.65 4.48 0.32
N ASP A 76 -20.07 5.58 0.92
CA ASP A 76 -21.45 5.83 1.21
C ASP A 76 -22.20 6.12 -0.10
N ARG A 77 -23.36 5.47 -0.25
CA ARG A 77 -24.28 5.73 -1.34
C ARG A 77 -25.07 6.99 -1.02
N GLY A 78 -24.86 8.02 -1.84
CA GLY A 78 -25.61 9.26 -1.80
C GLY A 78 -26.79 9.25 -2.74
N ALA A 79 -27.08 10.41 -3.34
CA ALA A 79 -28.22 10.59 -4.22
C ALA A 79 -28.17 9.66 -5.43
N GLU A 80 -29.33 9.08 -5.77
CA GLU A 80 -29.55 8.32 -6.99
C GLU A 80 -30.39 9.16 -7.97
N THR A 81 -30.08 9.06 -9.26
CA THR A 81 -30.86 9.68 -10.33
C THR A 81 -31.15 8.65 -11.42
N GLU A 82 -32.41 8.54 -11.83
CA GLU A 82 -32.80 7.65 -12.93
C GLU A 82 -32.25 8.20 -14.25
N ILE A 83 -31.66 7.32 -15.06
CA ILE A 83 -31.20 7.64 -16.42
C ILE A 83 -31.77 6.61 -17.40
N PRO A 84 -31.93 6.92 -18.69
CA PRO A 84 -32.39 5.93 -19.65
C PRO A 84 -31.47 4.69 -19.65
N GLY A 85 -32.01 3.53 -19.26
CA GLY A 85 -31.27 2.28 -19.18
C GLY A 85 -30.56 1.98 -17.85
N GLY A 86 -30.75 2.79 -16.80
CA GLY A 86 -30.18 2.51 -15.47
C GLY A 86 -30.30 3.64 -14.46
N LYS A 87 -29.36 3.68 -13.52
CA LYS A 87 -29.27 4.73 -12.49
C LYS A 87 -27.88 5.31 -12.40
N GLY A 88 -27.78 6.63 -12.25
CA GLY A 88 -26.58 7.29 -11.74
C GLY A 88 -26.62 7.31 -10.22
N ILE A 89 -25.51 6.97 -9.57
CA ILE A 89 -25.39 6.98 -8.10
C ILE A 89 -24.21 7.86 -7.73
N PHE A 90 -24.44 8.83 -6.84
CA PHE A 90 -23.35 9.57 -6.21
C PHE A 90 -22.72 8.71 -5.11
N LEU A 91 -21.41 8.51 -5.20
CA LEU A 91 -20.62 7.76 -4.21
C LEU A 91 -19.62 8.73 -3.57
N SER A 92 -19.59 8.76 -2.24
CA SER A 92 -18.56 9.46 -1.48
C SER A 92 -17.79 8.44 -0.66
N ILE A 93 -16.46 8.48 -0.70
CA ILE A 93 -15.62 7.61 0.14
C ILE A 93 -16.10 7.73 1.59
N ASN A 94 -16.32 6.58 2.23
CA ASN A 94 -16.65 6.53 3.64
C ASN A 94 -15.37 6.76 4.44
N ASP A 95 -15.36 7.79 5.29
CA ASP A 95 -14.18 8.19 6.04
C ASP A 95 -13.69 7.08 6.98
N GLU A 96 -14.58 6.31 7.59
CA GLU A 96 -14.22 5.21 8.48
C GLU A 96 -13.55 4.07 7.71
N GLU A 97 -14.08 3.69 6.54
CA GLU A 97 -13.48 2.69 5.67
C GLU A 97 -12.09 3.13 5.18
N PHE A 98 -11.95 4.40 4.81
CA PHE A 98 -10.66 4.96 4.42
C PHE A 98 -9.66 4.93 5.59
N VAL A 99 -10.06 5.42 6.77
CA VAL A 99 -9.21 5.45 7.97
C VAL A 99 -8.82 4.05 8.41
N ASN A 100 -9.72 3.08 8.35
CA ASN A 100 -9.44 1.69 8.64
C ASN A 100 -8.41 1.12 7.66
N ALA A 101 -8.61 1.33 6.36
CA ALA A 101 -7.68 0.86 5.34
C ALA A 101 -6.29 1.48 5.47
N ALA A 102 -6.22 2.77 5.79
CA ALA A 102 -4.99 3.49 6.07
C ALA A 102 -4.29 2.97 7.34
N THR A 103 -5.04 2.76 8.43
CA THR A 103 -4.50 2.32 9.72
C THR A 103 -3.91 0.92 9.63
N VAL A 104 -4.63 -0.01 8.99
CA VAL A 104 -4.15 -1.39 8.78
C VAL A 104 -2.90 -1.40 7.90
N THR A 105 -2.89 -0.59 6.84
CA THR A 105 -1.71 -0.45 5.97
C THR A 105 -0.52 0.16 6.72
N TYR A 106 -0.74 1.18 7.55
CA TYR A 106 0.31 1.77 8.37
C TYR A 106 0.89 0.76 9.39
N ALA A 107 0.03 -0.01 10.05
CA ALA A 107 0.46 -1.06 10.97
C ALA A 107 1.32 -2.12 10.26
N LEU A 108 0.96 -2.48 9.03
CA LEU A 108 1.75 -3.39 8.20
C LEU A 108 3.15 -2.83 7.90
N LEU A 109 3.22 -1.58 7.42
CA LEU A 109 4.48 -0.93 7.03
C LEU A 109 5.40 -0.73 8.24
N THR A 110 4.86 -0.26 9.37
CA THR A 110 5.63 -0.09 10.61
C THR A 110 6.16 -1.42 11.14
N THR A 111 5.38 -2.50 11.01
CA THR A 111 5.83 -3.85 11.41
C THR A 111 6.96 -4.35 10.51
N ALA A 112 6.86 -4.13 9.20
CA ALA A 112 7.94 -4.44 8.26
C ALA A 112 9.22 -3.66 8.60
N CYS A 113 9.12 -2.36 8.89
CA CYS A 113 10.26 -1.54 9.34
C CYS A 113 10.87 -2.04 10.66
N ARG A 114 10.04 -2.47 11.62
CA ARG A 114 10.53 -3.06 12.87
C ARG A 114 11.29 -4.35 12.64
N LEU A 115 10.75 -5.25 11.82
CA LEU A 115 11.42 -6.51 11.47
C LEU A 115 12.74 -6.27 10.74
N LEU A 116 12.77 -5.27 9.86
CA LEU A 116 14.00 -4.85 9.21
C LEU A 116 15.04 -4.40 10.23
N ARG A 117 14.64 -3.51 11.16
CA ARG A 117 15.54 -3.02 12.20
C ARG A 117 16.10 -4.15 13.04
N THR A 118 15.25 -5.05 13.55
CA THR A 118 15.67 -6.13 14.44
C THR A 118 16.48 -7.23 13.75
N ARG A 119 16.27 -7.48 12.45
CA ARG A 119 16.98 -8.57 11.75
C ARG A 119 18.29 -8.14 11.09
N HIS A 120 18.40 -6.87 10.71
CA HIS A 120 19.49 -6.41 9.85
C HIS A 120 20.27 -5.20 10.37
N LEU A 121 19.61 -4.27 11.06
CA LEU A 121 20.26 -3.03 11.51
C LEU A 121 20.76 -3.13 12.96
N GLU A 122 19.98 -3.78 13.82
CA GLU A 122 20.24 -3.96 15.25
C GLU A 122 19.90 -5.41 15.66
N PRO A 123 20.60 -6.43 15.13
CA PRO A 123 20.39 -7.80 15.58
C PRO A 123 20.77 -7.92 17.05
N GLU A 124 19.83 -8.38 17.90
CA GLU A 124 20.15 -8.79 19.26
C GLU A 124 21.24 -9.86 19.19
N ARG A 125 22.36 -9.61 19.90
CA ARG A 125 23.52 -10.50 19.96
C ARG A 125 23.24 -11.74 20.80
#